data_AF-A0A534MAX5-F1
#
_entry.id   AF-A0A534MAX5-F1
#
_cell.length_a   1.000
_cell.length_b   1.000
_cell.length_c   1.000
_cell.angle_alpha   90.00
_cell.angle_beta   90.00
_cell.angle_gamma   90.00
#
_symmetry.space_group_name_H-M   'P 1'
#
loop_
_entity.id
_entity.type
_entity.pdbx_description
1 polymer ?
#
loop_
_entity_poly.entity_id
_entity_poly.type
_entity_poly.pdbx_seq_one_letter_code
_entity_poly.pdbx_strand_id
1 'polypeptide(L)'
;MAKGIAALAERDLKRGKALGLPSGQAVARAMGIPEDLILQRDDLKPLPPDLIKAFGKDTPLFFYVLKEAEVFSHGRKLGPVGGRIVAEVLIGLIRGDPASFLSVQPMWQPKAGEFGAPKDGEFSVADLLRFAKVTIS
;
A
#
# COMPACT_ATOMS: atom_id res chain seq x y z
N MET A 1 3.28 25.19 13.66
CA MET A 1 3.83 23.86 13.32
C MET A 1 2.79 22.81 13.70
N ALA A 2 2.37 21.95 12.77
CA ALA A 2 1.21 21.07 12.95
C ALA A 2 1.48 19.95 13.98
N LYS A 3 0.96 20.12 15.20
CA LYS A 3 1.05 19.18 16.33
C LYS A 3 0.34 17.82 16.06
N GLY A 4 -0.39 17.68 14.95
CA GLY A 4 -1.19 16.50 14.60
C GLY A 4 -0.48 15.40 13.79
N ILE A 5 0.51 15.74 12.95
CA ILE A 5 1.18 14.74 12.08
C ILE A 5 2.11 13.84 12.89
N ALA A 6 2.88 14.42 13.84
CA ALA A 6 3.72 13.67 14.76
C ALA A 6 2.90 12.66 15.59
N ALA A 7 1.67 13.03 15.96
CA ALA A 7 0.78 12.17 16.74
C ALA A 7 0.30 10.94 15.95
N LEU A 8 0.15 11.02 14.62
CA LEU A 8 -0.27 9.85 13.83
C LEU A 8 0.86 8.85 13.66
N ALA A 9 2.02 9.28 13.17
CA ALA A 9 3.16 8.40 12.95
C ALA A 9 3.63 7.72 14.26
N GLU A 10 3.64 8.47 15.37
CA GLU A 10 3.92 7.90 16.68
C GLU A 10 2.88 6.85 17.11
N ARG A 11 1.59 7.11 16.89
CA ARG A 11 0.52 6.16 17.21
C ARG A 11 0.59 4.90 16.36
N ASP A 12 0.92 5.02 15.08
CA ASP A 12 1.06 3.87 14.19
C ASP A 12 2.25 3.00 14.59
N LEU A 13 3.39 3.60 14.96
CA LEU A 13 4.54 2.88 15.51
C LEU A 13 4.20 2.20 16.85
N LYS A 14 3.54 2.91 17.78
CA LYS A 14 3.11 2.33 19.06
C LYS A 14 2.12 1.19 18.87
N ARG A 15 1.17 1.33 17.95
CA ARG A 15 0.20 0.28 17.62
C ARG A 15 0.90 -0.94 17.03
N GLY A 16 1.82 -0.75 16.09
CA GLY A 16 2.59 -1.84 15.50
C GLY A 16 3.35 -2.63 16.56
N LYS A 17 3.99 -1.93 17.51
CA LYS A 17 4.63 -2.56 18.66
C LYS A 17 3.65 -3.30 19.56
N ALA A 18 2.50 -2.69 19.89
CA ALA A 18 1.49 -3.29 20.76
C ALA A 18 0.87 -4.57 20.16
N LEU A 19 0.74 -4.64 18.84
CA LEU A 19 0.26 -5.81 18.11
C LEU A 19 1.38 -6.85 17.83
N GLY A 20 2.62 -6.56 18.25
CA GLY A 20 3.75 -7.46 18.01
C GLY A 20 4.11 -7.62 16.54
N LEU A 21 3.93 -6.58 15.72
CA LEU A 21 4.24 -6.66 14.29
C LEU A 21 5.75 -6.91 14.09
N PRO A 22 6.12 -7.83 13.18
CA PRO A 22 7.51 -8.05 12.81
C PRO A 22 8.13 -6.82 12.14
N SER A 23 9.46 -6.80 12.01
CA SER A 23 10.17 -5.75 11.26
C SER A 23 9.86 -5.83 9.76
N GLY A 24 10.05 -4.72 9.05
CA GLY A 24 9.88 -4.69 7.60
C GLY A 24 10.77 -5.70 6.88
N GLN A 25 12.03 -5.84 7.33
CA GLN A 25 12.96 -6.84 6.81
C GLN A 25 12.48 -8.27 7.07
N ALA A 26 11.95 -8.56 8.26
CA ALA A 26 11.42 -9.88 8.59
C ALA A 26 10.20 -10.22 7.72
N VAL A 27 9.28 -9.27 7.50
CA VAL A 27 8.15 -9.43 6.58
C VAL A 27 8.64 -9.67 5.15
N ALA A 28 9.59 -8.87 4.67
CA ALA A 28 10.13 -8.99 3.33
C ALA A 28 10.70 -10.38 3.06
N ARG A 29 11.50 -10.91 4.01
CA ARG A 29 12.05 -12.27 3.93
C ARG A 29 10.96 -13.34 4.00
N ALA A 30 9.96 -13.18 4.88
CA ALA A 30 8.84 -14.10 4.96
C ALA A 30 8.00 -14.13 3.66
N MET A 31 7.95 -13.01 2.93
CA MET A 31 7.33 -12.92 1.61
C MET A 31 8.19 -13.51 0.48
N GLY A 32 9.45 -13.87 0.74
CA GLY A 32 10.40 -14.33 -0.27
C GLY A 32 10.88 -13.22 -1.21
N ILE A 33 10.90 -11.97 -0.74
CA ILE A 33 11.46 -10.85 -1.51
C ILE A 33 12.99 -11.06 -1.65
N PRO A 34 13.56 -10.92 -2.86
CA PRO A 34 15.01 -10.98 -3.07
C PRO A 34 15.77 -10.02 -2.15
N GLU A 35 16.89 -10.46 -1.55
CA GLU A 35 17.60 -9.69 -0.52
C GLU A 35 18.15 -8.35 -1.05
N ASP A 36 18.43 -8.23 -2.35
CA ASP A 36 18.82 -6.98 -3.03
C ASP A 36 17.68 -5.94 -3.12
N LEU A 37 16.43 -6.37 -2.91
CA LEU A 37 15.25 -5.50 -2.81
C LEU A 37 14.83 -5.23 -1.36
N ILE A 38 15.52 -5.82 -0.38
CA ILE A 38 15.23 -5.60 1.04
C ILE A 38 16.09 -4.45 1.54
N LEU A 39 15.45 -3.38 2.01
CA LEU A 39 16.16 -2.23 2.58
C LEU A 39 16.88 -2.64 3.86
N GLN A 40 18.19 -2.48 3.86
CA GLN A 40 19.05 -2.66 5.01
C GLN A 40 19.19 -1.34 5.77
N ARG A 41 19.83 -1.40 6.92
CA ARG A 41 19.98 -0.24 7.82
C ARG A 41 20.56 1.00 7.12
N ASP A 42 21.51 0.81 6.21
CA ASP A 42 22.17 1.92 5.52
C ASP A 42 21.26 2.61 4.50
N ASP A 43 20.32 1.88 3.89
CA ASP A 43 19.34 2.42 2.94
C ASP A 43 18.29 3.31 3.63
N LEU A 44 18.21 3.24 4.96
CA LEU A 44 17.28 4.02 5.75
C LEU A 44 17.80 5.43 6.05
N LYS A 45 19.01 5.79 5.61
CA LYS A 45 19.54 7.15 5.77
C LYS A 45 18.92 8.13 4.76
N PRO A 46 18.78 9.43 5.08
CA PRO A 46 19.09 10.05 6.37
C PRO A 46 17.94 9.84 7.37
N LEU A 47 18.22 9.13 8.46
CA LEU A 47 17.38 9.07 9.64
C LEU A 47 18.09 9.83 10.78
N PRO A 48 17.36 10.55 11.64
CA PRO A 48 17.93 11.10 12.86
C PRO A 48 18.70 10.03 13.65
N PRO A 49 19.91 10.32 14.18
CA PRO A 49 20.73 9.35 14.90
C PRO A 49 19.97 8.63 16.03
N ASP A 50 19.07 9.33 16.72
CA ASP A 50 18.24 8.75 17.79
C ASP A 50 17.29 7.67 17.27
N LEU A 51 16.71 7.85 16.08
CA LEU A 51 15.86 6.83 15.45
C LEU A 51 16.68 5.65 14.93
N ILE A 52 17.88 5.92 14.38
CA ILE A 52 18.83 4.86 13.98
C ILE A 52 19.23 4.01 15.19
N LYS A 53 19.37 4.62 16.37
CA LYS A 53 19.65 3.92 17.62
C LYS A 53 18.42 3.16 18.13
N ALA A 54 17.24 3.76 18.07
CA ALA A 54 15.99 3.17 18.55
C ALA A 54 15.52 1.97 17.70
N PHE A 55 15.70 2.01 16.38
CA PHE A 55 15.32 0.91 15.49
C PHE A 55 16.38 -0.21 15.49
N GLY A 56 17.64 0.09 15.81
CA GLY A 56 18.70 -0.92 15.86
C GLY A 56 18.96 -1.54 14.48
N LYS A 57 18.85 -2.87 14.35
CA LYS A 57 18.98 -3.60 13.07
C LYS A 57 17.66 -3.76 12.32
N ASP A 58 16.54 -3.70 13.04
CA ASP A 58 15.23 -4.11 12.54
C ASP A 58 14.28 -2.91 12.54
N THR A 59 13.75 -2.58 11.36
CA THR A 59 12.95 -1.37 11.20
C THR A 59 11.47 -1.68 11.44
N PRO A 60 10.77 -0.90 12.27
CA PRO A 60 9.32 -1.06 12.43
C PRO A 60 8.61 -1.05 11.08
N LEU A 61 7.75 -2.06 10.84
CA LEU A 61 7.12 -2.31 9.53
C LEU A 61 6.51 -1.06 8.89
N PHE A 62 5.76 -0.27 9.67
CA PHE A 62 5.12 0.94 9.16
C PHE A 62 6.15 1.94 8.59
N PHE A 63 7.21 2.22 9.34
CA PHE A 63 8.26 3.12 8.86
C PHE A 63 9.02 2.52 7.66
N TYR A 64 9.31 1.22 7.71
CA TYR A 64 9.96 0.52 6.60
C TYR A 64 9.18 0.70 5.30
N VAL A 65 7.86 0.51 5.30
CA VAL A 65 7.01 0.68 4.11
C VAL A 65 7.06 2.10 3.55
N LEU A 66 7.11 3.12 4.42
CA LEU A 66 7.25 4.51 3.99
C LEU A 66 8.62 4.76 3.32
N LYS A 67 9.69 4.24 3.94
CA LYS A 67 11.04 4.39 3.39
C LYS A 67 11.22 3.61 2.09
N GLU A 68 10.60 2.44 1.99
CA GLU A 68 10.53 1.63 0.78
C GLU A 68 9.86 2.41 -0.38
N ALA A 69 8.72 3.06 -0.11
CA ALA A 69 8.06 3.91 -1.10
C ALA A 69 8.94 5.09 -1.55
N GLU A 70 9.66 5.72 -0.62
CA GLU A 70 10.62 6.80 -0.90
C GLU A 70 11.76 6.31 -1.81
N VAL A 71 12.41 5.21 -1.45
CA VAL A 71 13.60 4.69 -2.15
C VAL A 71 13.26 4.19 -3.54
N PHE A 72 12.22 3.37 -3.69
CA PHE A 72 11.91 2.72 -4.97
C PHE A 72 11.04 3.55 -5.90
N SER A 73 10.35 4.58 -5.40
CA SER A 73 9.34 5.29 -6.17
C SER A 73 9.24 6.78 -5.85
N HIS A 74 10.21 7.35 -5.12
CA HIS A 74 10.19 8.74 -4.66
C HIS A 74 8.88 9.10 -3.95
N GLY A 75 8.32 8.15 -3.18
CA GLY A 75 7.09 8.30 -2.44
C GLY A 75 5.80 8.27 -3.29
N ARG A 76 5.90 8.09 -4.61
CA ARG A 76 4.71 8.09 -5.49
C ARG A 76 3.93 6.79 -5.48
N LYS A 77 4.56 5.68 -5.12
CA LYS A 77 3.98 4.34 -5.05
C LYS A 77 4.59 3.58 -3.88
N LEU A 78 3.83 2.62 -3.34
CA LEU A 78 4.37 1.67 -2.39
C LEU A 78 5.41 0.78 -3.07
N GLY A 79 6.40 0.33 -2.30
CA GLY A 79 7.40 -0.61 -2.81
C GLY A 79 7.01 -2.08 -2.59
N PRO A 80 7.98 -3.00 -2.71
CA PRO A 80 7.73 -4.44 -2.72
C PRO A 80 6.88 -4.97 -1.54
N VAL A 81 7.24 -4.64 -0.29
CA VAL A 81 6.50 -5.08 0.90
C VAL A 81 5.17 -4.36 1.00
N GLY A 82 5.19 -3.02 0.99
CA GLY A 82 3.98 -2.23 1.22
C GLY A 82 2.91 -2.48 0.16
N GLY A 83 3.34 -2.53 -1.11
CA GLY A 83 2.47 -2.79 -2.25
C GLY A 83 1.87 -4.19 -2.21
N ARG A 84 2.66 -5.20 -1.83
CA ARG A 84 2.17 -6.58 -1.71
C ARG A 84 1.17 -6.74 -0.58
N ILE A 85 1.40 -6.15 0.59
CA ILE A 85 0.43 -6.14 1.70
C ILE A 85 -0.92 -5.59 1.21
N VAL A 86 -0.93 -4.41 0.60
CA VAL A 86 -2.17 -3.78 0.14
C VAL A 86 -2.84 -4.59 -0.97
N ALA A 87 -2.07 -5.04 -1.96
CA ALA A 87 -2.59 -5.81 -3.09
C ALA A 87 -3.19 -7.14 -2.66
N GLU A 88 -2.51 -7.91 -1.81
CA GLU A 88 -3.01 -9.21 -1.34
C GLU A 88 -4.25 -9.07 -0.45
N VAL A 89 -4.34 -7.99 0.36
CA VAL A 89 -5.57 -7.71 1.12
C VAL A 89 -6.74 -7.43 0.18
N LEU A 90 -6.58 -6.53 -0.81
CA LEU A 90 -7.65 -6.20 -1.75
C LEU A 90 -8.07 -7.41 -2.60
N ILE A 91 -7.10 -8.15 -3.14
CA ILE A 91 -7.36 -9.37 -3.91
C ILE A 91 -8.04 -10.42 -3.03
N GLY A 92 -7.59 -10.59 -1.79
CA GLY A 92 -8.17 -11.51 -0.82
C GLY A 92 -9.62 -11.17 -0.49
N LEU A 93 -9.93 -9.89 -0.27
CA LEU A 93 -11.31 -9.43 -0.05
C LEU A 93 -12.20 -9.71 -1.26
N ILE A 94 -11.75 -9.39 -2.48
CA ILE A 94 -12.55 -9.61 -3.69
C ILE A 94 -12.77 -11.11 -3.91
N ARG A 95 -11.73 -11.95 -3.80
CA ARG A 95 -11.84 -13.40 -4.00
C ARG A 95 -12.62 -14.09 -2.89
N GLY A 96 -12.55 -13.57 -1.67
CA GLY A 96 -13.21 -14.13 -0.49
C GLY A 96 -14.68 -13.77 -0.37
N ASP A 97 -15.16 -12.76 -1.12
CA ASP A 97 -16.56 -12.37 -1.15
C ASP A 97 -17.34 -13.16 -2.23
N PRO A 98 -18.29 -14.03 -1.85
CA PRO A 98 -19.10 -14.79 -2.79
C PRO A 98 -19.99 -13.91 -3.68
N ALA A 99 -20.29 -12.68 -3.25
CA ALA A 99 -21.08 -11.71 -3.99
C ALA A 99 -20.21 -10.84 -4.92
N SER A 100 -18.88 -10.99 -4.90
CA SER A 100 -18.01 -10.23 -5.80
C SER A 100 -18.27 -10.59 -7.26
N PHE A 101 -18.07 -9.64 -8.17
CA PHE A 101 -18.20 -9.88 -9.60
C PHE A 101 -17.26 -11.00 -10.11
N LEU A 102 -16.10 -11.20 -9.47
CA LEU A 102 -15.21 -12.32 -9.81
C LEU A 102 -15.82 -13.70 -9.49
N SER A 103 -16.75 -13.75 -8.54
CA SER A 103 -17.48 -14.96 -8.15
C SER A 103 -18.79 -15.10 -8.96
N VAL A 104 -19.64 -14.08 -8.93
CA VAL A 104 -21.00 -14.17 -9.51
C VAL A 104 -21.03 -14.05 -11.03
N GLN A 105 -20.08 -13.33 -11.62
CA GLN A 105 -20.05 -13.11 -13.06
C GLN A 105 -18.59 -13.00 -13.57
N PRO A 106 -17.82 -14.12 -13.56
CA PRO A 106 -16.36 -14.08 -13.77
C PRO A 106 -15.91 -13.54 -15.13
N MET A 107 -16.78 -13.61 -16.13
CA MET A 107 -16.53 -13.10 -17.48
C MET A 107 -17.16 -11.72 -17.72
N TRP A 108 -17.67 -11.08 -16.66
CA TRP A 108 -18.25 -9.74 -16.78
C TRP A 108 -17.19 -8.75 -17.23
N GLN A 109 -17.58 -7.90 -18.17
CA GLN A 109 -16.80 -6.79 -18.66
C GLN A 109 -17.75 -5.61 -18.88
N PRO A 110 -17.29 -4.36 -18.64
CA PRO A 110 -18.08 -3.18 -18.95
C PRO A 110 -18.47 -3.18 -20.43
N LYS A 111 -19.73 -2.84 -20.74
CA LYS A 111 -20.24 -2.76 -22.10
C LYS A 111 -20.37 -1.31 -22.54
N ALA A 112 -20.10 -1.04 -23.82
CA ALA A 112 -20.22 0.29 -24.39
C ALA A 112 -21.59 0.90 -24.07
N GLY A 113 -21.59 2.11 -23.49
CA GLY A 113 -22.80 2.82 -23.06
C GLY A 113 -23.30 2.49 -21.65
N GLU A 114 -22.86 1.39 -21.03
CA GLU A 114 -23.18 1.07 -19.63
C GLU A 114 -22.23 1.81 -18.68
N PHE A 115 -22.79 2.46 -17.66
CA PHE A 115 -22.03 3.18 -16.62
C PHE A 115 -21.04 4.23 -17.16
N GLY A 116 -21.17 4.65 -18.42
CA GLY A 116 -20.26 5.58 -19.10
C GLY A 116 -19.08 4.95 -19.84
N ALA A 117 -19.01 3.62 -19.95
CA ALA A 117 -17.94 2.95 -20.67
C ALA A 117 -17.89 3.36 -22.16
N PRO A 118 -16.74 3.83 -22.68
CA PRO A 118 -16.64 4.27 -24.07
C PRO A 118 -16.65 3.10 -25.07
N LYS A 119 -16.18 1.91 -24.66
CA LYS A 119 -16.11 0.69 -25.45
C LYS A 119 -16.24 -0.54 -24.55
N ASP A 120 -16.57 -1.67 -25.17
CA ASP A 120 -16.55 -2.96 -24.49
C ASP A 120 -15.17 -3.27 -23.89
N GLY A 121 -15.15 -3.65 -22.62
CA GLY A 121 -13.92 -3.98 -21.88
C GLY A 121 -13.08 -2.78 -21.44
N GLU A 122 -13.39 -1.56 -21.90
CA GLU A 122 -12.68 -0.34 -21.52
C GLU A 122 -13.54 0.47 -20.53
N PHE A 123 -13.03 0.65 -19.30
CA PHE A 123 -13.68 1.47 -18.28
C PHE A 123 -12.67 2.05 -17.30
N SER A 124 -12.83 3.33 -16.98
CA SER A 124 -12.00 4.02 -16.00
C SER A 124 -12.86 4.73 -14.95
N VAL A 125 -12.22 5.13 -13.84
CA VAL A 125 -12.89 5.96 -12.83
C VAL A 125 -13.34 7.30 -13.42
N ALA A 126 -12.63 7.85 -14.40
CA ALA A 126 -13.06 9.07 -15.08
C ALA A 126 -14.39 8.88 -15.83
N ASP A 127 -14.61 7.71 -16.42
CA ASP A 127 -15.86 7.38 -17.10
C ASP A 127 -17.01 7.27 -16.10
N LEU A 128 -16.78 6.63 -14.95
CA LEU A 128 -17.73 6.60 -13.85
C LEU A 128 -18.11 8.01 -13.36
N LEU A 129 -17.13 8.88 -13.18
CA LEU A 129 -17.36 10.25 -12.72
C LEU A 129 -18.15 11.07 -13.74
N ARG A 130 -17.82 10.94 -15.03
CA ARG A 130 -18.58 11.57 -16.12
C ARG A 130 -20.02 11.06 -16.16
N PHE A 131 -20.20 9.74 -16.05
CA PHE A 131 -21.53 9.12 -16.01
C PHE A 131 -22.36 9.61 -14.82
N ALA A 132 -21.74 9.72 -13.65
CA ALA A 132 -22.35 10.25 -12.43
C ALA A 132 -22.52 11.79 -12.46
N LYS A 133 -22.13 12.47 -13.55
CA LYS A 133 -22.19 13.93 -13.72
C LYS A 133 -21.46 14.69 -12.61
N VAL A 134 -20.35 14.14 -12.12
CA VAL A 134 -19.51 14.80 -11.13
C VAL A 134 -18.77 15.95 -11.82
N THR A 135 -19.07 17.18 -11.42
CA THR A 135 -18.33 18.37 -11.87
C THR A 135 -17.05 18.49 -11.06
N ILE A 136 -15.89 18.36 -11.71
CA ILE A 136 -14.61 18.67 -11.09
C ILE A 136 -14.32 20.13 -11.41
N SER A 137 -14.52 21.01 -10.42
CA SER A 137 -14.14 22.43 -10.46
C SER A 137 -12.68 22.63 -10.09
#